data_AF-A0A3D0TFH1-F1
#
_entry.id   AF-A0A3D0TFH1-F1
#
_cell.length_a   1.000
_cell.length_b   1.000
_cell.length_c   1.000
_cell.angle_alpha   90.00
_cell.angle_beta   90.00
_cell.angle_gamma   90.00
#
_symmetry.space_group_name_H-M   'P 1'
#
loop_
_entity.id
_entity.type
_entity.pdbx_description
1 polymer ?
#
loop_
_entity_poly.entity_id
_entity_poly.type
_entity_poly.pdbx_seq_one_letter_code
_entity_poly.pdbx_strand_id
1 'polypeptide(L)'
;MQDVLLLNQDGNPLTLWPLSTLSWQQAIKALYLDKVTVLRSYDDWICHSQHLALPVPSVVMMSRYHQQQGTVNFTRRNIFLRDRFHCQYCLHQFSADHLTIDHVIPKSRGGGMR
;
A
#
# COMPACT_ATOMS: atom_id res chain seq x y z
N MET A 1 10.08 0.86 5.13
CA MET A 1 9.74 2.24 5.46
C MET A 1 8.86 2.77 4.33
N GLN A 2 7.71 3.36 4.67
CA GLN A 2 6.76 3.94 3.73
C GLN A 2 6.95 5.45 3.85
N ASP A 3 7.70 6.04 2.93
CA ASP A 3 8.20 7.41 3.06
C ASP A 3 7.49 8.34 2.08
N VAL A 4 7.10 7.82 0.91
CA VAL A 4 6.58 8.65 -0.19
C VAL A 4 5.14 8.29 -0.49
N LEU A 5 4.26 9.30 -0.54
CA LEU A 5 2.87 9.12 -0.95
C LEU A 5 2.79 8.94 -2.48
N LEU A 6 2.10 7.90 -2.93
CA LEU A 6 1.86 7.63 -4.35
C LEU A 6 0.40 7.88 -4.71
N LEU A 7 0.20 8.86 -5.59
CA LEU A 7 -1.09 9.23 -6.15
C LEU A 7 -1.24 8.72 -7.58
N ASN A 8 -2.47 8.42 -7.94
CA ASN A 8 -2.86 8.17 -9.32
C ASN A 8 -2.89 9.50 -10.11
N GLN A 9 -3.00 9.43 -11.43
CA GLN A 9 -3.03 10.62 -12.30
C GLN A 9 -4.17 11.60 -11.93
N ASP A 10 -5.28 11.10 -11.37
CA ASP A 10 -6.43 11.91 -10.94
C ASP A 10 -6.23 12.55 -9.55
N GLY A 11 -5.06 12.42 -8.94
CA GLY A 11 -4.77 12.94 -7.59
C GLY A 11 -5.28 12.09 -6.43
N ASN A 12 -6.09 11.06 -6.70
CA ASN A 12 -6.53 10.09 -5.69
C ASN A 12 -5.43 9.05 -5.40
N PRO A 13 -5.30 8.54 -4.16
CA PRO A 13 -4.40 7.42 -3.88
C PRO A 13 -4.86 6.16 -4.60
N LEU A 14 -3.93 5.28 -5.00
CA LEU A 14 -4.28 4.02 -5.68
C LEU A 14 -5.07 3.08 -4.76
N THR A 15 -4.64 2.98 -3.51
CA THR A 15 -5.28 2.19 -2.47
C THR A 15 -5.39 3.07 -1.22
N LEU A 16 -6.55 3.07 -0.58
CA LEU A 16 -6.79 3.80 0.68
C LEU A 16 -6.42 2.95 1.90
N TRP A 17 -6.58 1.63 1.82
CA TRP A 17 -6.36 0.70 2.92
C TRP A 17 -5.61 -0.55 2.43
N PRO A 18 -4.28 -0.62 2.61
CA PRO A 18 -3.41 0.42 3.19
C PRO A 18 -3.22 1.60 2.23
N LEU A 19 -2.83 2.75 2.76
CA LEU A 19 -2.55 3.92 1.94
C LEU A 19 -1.43 3.60 0.94
N SER A 20 -1.62 4.00 -0.31
CA SER A 20 -0.67 3.82 -1.40
C SER A 20 0.61 4.63 -1.16
N THR A 21 1.67 3.94 -0.74
CA THR A 21 2.97 4.54 -0.40
C THR A 21 4.12 3.73 -0.99
N LEU A 22 5.23 4.39 -1.25
CA LEU A 22 6.48 3.81 -1.72
C LEU A 22 7.61 4.07 -0.72
N SER A 23 8.67 3.27 -0.80
CA SER A 23 9.94 3.67 -0.19
C SER A 23 10.58 4.80 -1.01
N TRP A 24 11.44 5.60 -0.39
CA TRP A 24 12.14 6.67 -1.11
C TRP A 24 12.97 6.14 -2.29
N GLN A 25 13.60 4.96 -2.17
CA GLN A 25 14.36 4.35 -3.28
C GLN A 25 13.45 3.99 -4.46
N GLN A 26 12.25 3.47 -4.18
CA GLN A 26 11.26 3.15 -5.20
C GLN A 26 10.77 4.41 -5.90
N ALA A 27 10.57 5.51 -5.15
CA ALA A 27 10.18 6.80 -5.71
C ALA A 27 11.25 7.38 -6.63
N ILE A 28 12.53 7.38 -6.21
CA ILE A 28 13.66 7.81 -7.05
C ILE A 28 13.77 6.95 -8.31
N LYS A 29 13.65 5.62 -8.17
CA LYS A 29 13.65 4.71 -9.33
C LYS A 29 12.51 5.02 -10.30
N ALA A 30 11.30 5.26 -9.78
CA ALA A 30 10.14 5.57 -10.61
C ALA A 30 10.28 6.92 -11.31
N LEU A 31 10.89 7.91 -10.64
CA LEU A 31 11.21 9.21 -11.21
C LEU A 31 12.20 9.06 -12.37
N TYR A 32 13.28 8.30 -12.18
CA TYR A 32 14.29 8.07 -13.22
C TYR A 32 13.77 7.28 -14.43
N LEU A 33 12.67 6.55 -14.27
CA LEU A 33 12.00 5.81 -15.34
C LEU A 33 10.86 6.60 -15.99
N ASP A 34 10.72 7.90 -15.66
CA ASP A 34 9.64 8.78 -16.13
C ASP A 34 8.23 8.21 -15.91
N LYS A 35 8.04 7.44 -14.83
CA LYS A 35 6.75 6.83 -14.48
C LYS A 35 5.92 7.70 -13.55
N VAL A 36 6.57 8.61 -12.84
CA VAL A 36 5.94 9.48 -11.84
C VAL A 36 6.49 10.89 -11.96
N THR A 37 5.64 11.85 -11.62
CA THR A 37 5.97 13.27 -11.48
C THR A 37 6.02 13.63 -10.00
N VAL A 38 7.02 14.40 -9.60
CA VAL A 38 7.15 14.87 -8.21
C VAL A 38 6.22 16.05 -7.99
N LEU A 39 5.36 15.96 -6.97
CA LEU A 39 4.51 17.08 -6.54
C LEU A 39 5.16 17.85 -5.39
N ARG A 40 5.79 17.11 -4.47
CA ARG A 40 6.47 17.66 -3.28
C ARG A 40 7.70 16.82 -2.97
N SER A 41 8.70 17.49 -2.43
CA SER A 41 9.92 16.88 -1.91
C SER A 41 10.09 17.23 -0.44
N TYR A 42 10.94 16.49 0.26
CA TYR A 42 11.42 16.88 1.57
C TYR A 42 12.42 18.03 1.45
N ASP A 43 12.35 18.99 2.36
CA ASP A 43 13.23 20.17 2.35
C ASP A 43 14.66 19.80 2.81
N ASP A 44 14.77 18.93 3.81
CA ASP A 44 16.05 18.62 4.48
C ASP A 44 16.66 17.27 4.06
N TRP A 45 16.11 16.61 3.03
CA TRP A 45 16.59 15.29 2.61
C TRP A 45 17.00 15.27 1.14
N ILE A 46 18.30 15.19 0.92
CA ILE A 46 18.91 15.09 -0.41
C ILE A 46 19.55 13.71 -0.59
N CYS A 47 19.20 13.05 -1.69
CA CYS A 47 19.86 11.85 -2.17
C CYS A 47 21.06 12.24 -3.04
N HIS A 48 22.23 11.72 -2.69
CA HIS A 48 23.48 12.01 -3.39
C HIS A 48 24.00 10.79 -4.15
N SER A 49 24.59 11.06 -5.31
CA SER A 49 25.47 10.17 -6.07
C SER A 49 26.70 10.99 -6.48
N GLN A 50 27.72 10.34 -7.03
CA GLN A 50 28.99 10.97 -7.36
C GLN A 50 28.84 12.19 -8.30
N HIS A 51 27.81 12.20 -9.15
CA HIS A 51 27.54 13.27 -10.12
C HIS A 51 26.13 13.87 -10.00
N LEU A 52 25.40 13.58 -8.92
CA LEU A 52 23.97 13.91 -8.83
C LEU A 52 23.58 14.22 -7.39
N ALA A 53 22.81 15.28 -7.19
CA ALA A 53 22.16 15.59 -5.93
C ALA A 53 20.69 15.87 -6.24
N LEU A 54 19.78 15.10 -5.65
CA LEU A 54 18.34 15.21 -5.89
C LEU A 54 17.60 15.22 -4.55
N PRO A 55 16.65 16.14 -4.35
CA PRO A 55 15.81 16.10 -3.16
C PRO A 55 14.94 14.84 -3.18
N VAL A 56 14.79 14.19 -2.02
CA VAL A 56 13.94 13.00 -1.91
C VAL A 56 12.47 13.41 -2.05
N PRO A 57 11.70 12.77 -2.95
CA PRO A 57 10.28 13.06 -3.10
C PRO A 57 9.51 12.70 -1.82
N SER A 58 8.54 13.51 -1.45
CA SER A 58 7.58 13.20 -0.38
C SER A 58 6.21 12.83 -0.94
N VAL A 59 5.83 13.41 -2.08
CA VAL A 59 4.59 13.07 -2.80
C VAL A 59 4.87 12.97 -4.29
N VAL A 60 4.48 11.84 -4.88
CA VAL A 60 4.61 11.57 -6.31
C VAL A 60 3.26 11.19 -6.92
N MET A 61 3.06 11.58 -8.16
CA MET A 61 1.87 11.27 -8.96
C MET A 61 2.25 10.42 -10.16
N MET A 62 1.47 9.39 -10.48
CA MET A 62 1.69 8.59 -11.69
C MET A 62 1.51 9.43 -12.95
N SER A 63 2.42 9.29 -13.91
CA SER A 63 2.34 9.98 -15.21
C SER A 63 1.23 9.43 -16.11
N ARG A 64 0.70 8.24 -15.80
CA ARG A 64 -0.43 7.62 -16.50
C ARG A 64 -1.44 7.09 -15.49
N TYR A 65 -2.72 7.21 -15.85
CA TYR A 65 -3.82 6.70 -15.05
C TYR A 65 -3.72 5.19 -14.88
N HIS A 66 -3.78 4.76 -13.62
CA HIS A 66 -3.88 3.36 -13.26
C HIS A 66 -5.33 3.02 -12.92
N GLN A 67 -5.97 2.23 -13.78
CA GLN A 67 -7.32 1.73 -13.52
C GLN A 67 -7.27 0.63 -12.47
N GLN A 68 -7.82 0.91 -11.28
CA GLN A 68 -8.01 -0.09 -10.24
C GLN A 68 -9.05 -1.11 -10.71
N GLN A 69 -8.74 -2.40 -10.61
CA GLN A 69 -9.71 -3.45 -10.86
C GLN A 69 -10.70 -3.52 -9.69
N GLY A 70 -12.00 -3.65 -9.98
CA GLY A 70 -13.06 -3.58 -8.96
C GLY A 70 -13.10 -4.76 -7.99
N THR A 71 -12.30 -5.82 -8.22
CA THR A 71 -12.25 -7.00 -7.35
C THR A 71 -11.04 -6.94 -6.44
N VAL A 72 -11.27 -6.88 -5.12
CA VAL A 72 -10.20 -7.02 -4.13
C VAL A 72 -9.67 -8.44 -4.14
N ASN A 73 -8.36 -8.61 -4.29
CA ASN A 73 -7.74 -9.93 -4.24
C ASN A 73 -7.95 -10.59 -2.88
N PHE A 74 -8.38 -11.84 -2.86
CA PHE A 74 -8.52 -12.62 -1.64
C PHE A 74 -7.14 -13.10 -1.17
N THR A 75 -6.50 -12.30 -0.31
CA THR A 75 -5.19 -12.62 0.28
C THR A 75 -5.27 -12.57 1.80
N ARG A 76 -4.39 -13.30 2.51
CA ARG A 76 -4.29 -13.24 3.98
C ARG A 76 -4.23 -11.82 4.52
N ARG A 77 -3.37 -11.01 3.91
CA ARG A 77 -3.21 -9.61 4.27
C ARG A 77 -4.51 -8.83 4.15
N ASN A 78 -5.26 -9.01 3.05
CA ASN A 78 -6.51 -8.28 2.84
C ASN A 78 -7.61 -8.71 3.81
N ILE A 79 -7.66 -9.99 4.19
CA ILE A 79 -8.60 -10.48 5.22
C ILE A 79 -8.24 -9.88 6.58
N PHE A 80 -6.96 -9.90 6.95
CA PHE A 80 -6.52 -9.29 8.21
C PHE A 80 -6.78 -7.78 8.23
N LEU A 81 -6.59 -7.08 7.11
CA LEU A 81 -6.91 -5.66 6.99
C LEU A 81 -8.42 -5.39 7.10
N ARG A 82 -9.26 -6.19 6.44
CA ARG A 82 -10.73 -6.14 6.56
C ARG A 82 -11.15 -6.23 8.02
N ASP A 83 -10.56 -7.18 8.74
CA ASP A 83 -10.87 -7.49 10.14
C ASP A 83 -10.09 -6.60 11.12
N ARG A 84 -9.33 -5.61 10.63
CA ARG A 84 -8.46 -4.72 11.41
C ARG A 84 -7.53 -5.48 12.37
N PHE A 85 -7.08 -6.67 11.98
CA PHE A 85 -6.29 -7.59 12.80
C PHE A 85 -6.98 -8.05 14.09
N HIS A 86 -8.32 -8.03 14.14
CA HIS A 86 -9.09 -8.57 15.25
C HIS A 86 -9.51 -10.02 14.96
N CYS A 87 -9.32 -10.89 15.95
CA CYS A 87 -9.84 -12.26 15.89
C CYS A 87 -11.37 -12.25 15.87
N GLN A 88 -12.00 -12.89 14.89
CA GLN A 88 -13.46 -12.90 14.76
C GLN A 88 -14.18 -13.72 15.83
N TYR A 89 -13.44 -14.51 16.62
CA TYR A 89 -14.01 -15.30 17.73
C TYR A 89 -14.01 -14.54 19.06
N CYS A 90 -12.89 -13.89 19.42
CA CYS A 90 -12.73 -13.22 20.71
C CYS A 90 -12.67 -11.69 20.63
N LEU A 91 -12.66 -11.12 19.43
CA LEU A 91 -12.64 -9.68 19.15
C LEU A 91 -11.41 -8.93 19.71
N HIS A 92 -10.36 -9.63 20.12
CA HIS A 92 -9.09 -9.01 20.49
C HIS A 92 -8.21 -8.76 19.25
N GLN A 93 -7.41 -7.70 19.30
CA GLN A 93 -6.43 -7.38 18.27
C GLN A 93 -5.14 -8.18 18.48
N PHE A 94 -4.60 -8.73 17.40
CA PHE A 94 -3.34 -9.51 17.40
C PHE A 94 -2.39 -9.01 16.32
N SER A 95 -1.11 -9.36 16.44
CA SER A 95 -0.18 -9.21 15.33
C SER A 95 -0.45 -10.26 14.24
N ALA A 96 -0.06 -9.94 13.00
CA ALA A 96 -0.40 -10.74 11.82
C ALA A 96 0.13 -12.20 11.88
N ASP A 97 1.24 -12.41 12.58
CA ASP A 97 1.88 -13.71 12.81
C ASP A 97 1.12 -14.61 13.79
N HIS A 98 0.29 -14.03 14.66
CA HIS A 98 -0.58 -14.77 15.58
C HIS A 98 -1.98 -15.01 15.00
N LEU A 99 -2.31 -14.44 13.84
CA LEU A 99 -3.60 -14.61 13.19
C LEU A 99 -3.56 -15.74 12.16
N THR A 100 -4.61 -16.56 12.15
CA THR A 100 -4.87 -17.57 11.12
C THR A 100 -6.15 -17.22 10.36
N ILE A 101 -6.35 -17.87 9.22
CA ILE A 101 -7.63 -17.81 8.51
C ILE A 101 -8.38 -19.09 8.80
N ASP A 102 -9.63 -18.94 9.21
CA ASP A 102 -10.55 -20.05 9.38
C ASP A 102 -11.97 -19.66 8.94
N HIS A 103 -12.84 -20.64 8.82
CA HIS A 103 -14.25 -20.43 8.57
C HIS A 103 -14.95 -20.10 9.87
N VAL A 104 -15.36 -18.83 10.04
CA VAL A 104 -16.13 -18.39 11.21
C VAL A 104 -17.40 -19.24 11.40
N ILE A 105 -18.06 -19.59 10.29
CA ILE A 105 -19.11 -20.61 10.25
C ILE A 105 -18.50 -21.87 9.63
N PRO A 106 -18.39 -22.98 10.37
CA PRO A 106 -17.86 -24.22 9.81
C PRO A 106 -18.62 -24.68 8.57
N LYS A 107 -17.91 -25.29 7.61
CA LYS A 107 -18.52 -25.85 6.38
C LYS A 107 -19.65 -26.84 6.68
N SER A 108 -19.49 -27.67 7.71
CA SER A 108 -20.50 -28.63 8.17
C SER A 108 -21.81 -27.98 8.63
N ARG A 109 -21.78 -26.69 8.97
CA ARG A 109 -22.95 -25.89 9.39
C ARG A 109 -23.40 -24.91 8.30
N GLY A 110 -23.03 -25.14 7.04
CA GLY A 110 -23.44 -24.32 5.90
C GLY A 110 -22.52 -23.13 5.60
N GLY A 111 -21.32 -23.06 6.19
CA GLY A 111 -20.33 -22.05 5.84
C GLY A 111 -19.83 -22.21 4.39
N GLY A 112 -20.01 -21.19 3.56
CA GLY A 112 -19.58 -21.17 2.16
C GLY A 112 -18.07 -20.94 1.97
N MET A 113 -17.55 -21.32 0.81
CA MET A 113 -16.15 -21.07 0.38
C MET A 113 -15.99 -19.82 -0.52
N ARG A 114 -17.00 -18.96 -0.61
CA ARG A 114 -17.00 -17.81 -1.53
C ARG A 114 -16.41 -16.57 -0.87
#